data_AF-H2Y2W0-F1
#
_entry.id   AF-H2Y2W0-F1
#
_cell.length_a   1.000
_cell.length_b   1.000
_cell.length_c   1.000
_cell.angle_alpha   90.00
_cell.angle_beta   90.00
_cell.angle_gamma   90.00
#
_symmetry.space_group_name_H-M   'P 1'
#
loop_
_entity.id
_entity.type
_entity.pdbx_description
1 polymer ?
#
loop_
_entity_poly.entity_id
_entity_poly.type
_entity_poly.pdbx_seq_one_letter_code
_entity_poly.pdbx_strand_id
1 'polypeptide(L)'
;MSGQLPLVGSEAEIKAVPILDMQKDGQGFEPIFEVFGEIFDKVRDFPVAIISIAGPFRKGKSFLLNLLAHYLMENQSSTWFKMGDTHPARVFEWKGGVERNTVGIHITNKPFMLETSDNKKVAVFLMDTQGMFDTKTTAKDCSTIFALSTLLSSVQIYNLTEQIHENDLQQFEIFTKYAK
;
A
#
# COMPACT_ATOMS: atom_id res chain seq x y z
N MET A 1 0.30 18.70 -26.87
CA MET A 1 -1.13 18.83 -26.54
C MET A 1 -1.34 18.16 -25.20
N SER A 2 -1.58 18.97 -24.17
CA SER A 2 -1.79 18.52 -22.78
C SER A 2 -3.11 17.78 -22.70
N GLY A 3 -3.06 16.45 -22.56
CA GLY A 3 -4.23 15.64 -22.25
C GLY A 3 -4.67 15.94 -20.82
N GLN A 4 -5.70 16.77 -20.66
CA GLN A 4 -6.45 16.79 -19.42
C GLN A 4 -7.23 15.48 -19.33
N LEU A 5 -6.86 14.65 -18.35
CA LEU A 5 -7.67 13.52 -17.92
C LEU A 5 -9.04 14.05 -17.47
N PRO A 6 -10.14 13.31 -17.75
CA PRO A 6 -11.45 13.71 -17.28
C PRO A 6 -11.42 13.85 -15.76
N LEU A 7 -11.86 15.00 -15.26
CA LEU A 7 -12.06 15.26 -13.83
C LEU A 7 -12.87 14.10 -13.25
N VAL A 8 -12.23 13.33 -12.37
CA VAL A 8 -12.82 12.19 -11.69
C VAL A 8 -14.02 12.71 -10.90
N GLY A 9 -15.23 12.35 -11.34
CA GLY A 9 -16.47 12.61 -10.61
C GLY A 9 -16.47 11.88 -9.26
N SER A 10 -16.00 12.57 -8.23
CA SER A 10 -16.64 12.75 -6.91
C SER A 10 -15.55 13.26 -5.96
N GLU A 11 -15.82 14.38 -5.31
CA GLU A 11 -14.99 15.12 -4.33
C GLU A 11 -14.56 14.33 -3.09
N ALA A 12 -14.72 13.01 -3.06
CA ALA A 12 -14.21 12.18 -1.97
C ALA A 12 -12.68 12.01 -2.11
N GLU A 13 -11.96 12.56 -1.13
CA GLU A 13 -10.51 12.45 -0.95
C GLU A 13 -10.02 11.00 -1.03
N ILE A 14 -8.85 10.79 -1.66
CA ILE A 14 -8.19 9.47 -1.67
C ILE A 14 -7.68 9.22 -0.25
N LYS A 15 -8.08 8.09 0.33
CA LYS A 15 -7.69 7.68 1.68
C LYS A 15 -7.35 6.20 1.74
N ALA A 16 -6.55 5.82 2.71
CA ALA A 16 -6.32 4.43 3.04
C ALA A 16 -7.55 3.85 3.77
N VAL A 17 -7.94 2.62 3.39
CA VAL A 17 -8.99 1.85 4.04
C VAL A 17 -8.46 0.44 4.34
N PRO A 18 -8.85 -0.18 5.47
CA PRO A 18 -8.38 -1.51 5.83
C PRO A 18 -9.03 -2.56 4.91
N ILE A 19 -8.24 -3.55 4.51
CA ILE A 19 -8.70 -4.74 3.78
C ILE A 19 -8.38 -6.04 4.52
N LEU A 20 -7.50 -5.96 5.51
CA LEU A 20 -7.15 -7.03 6.42
C LEU A 20 -6.85 -6.40 7.78
N ASP A 21 -7.53 -6.85 8.84
CA ASP A 21 -7.28 -6.39 10.20
C ASP A 21 -7.05 -7.57 11.15
N MET A 22 -6.30 -7.32 12.22
CA MET A 22 -6.13 -8.29 13.30
C MET A 22 -7.45 -8.48 14.06
N GLN A 23 -7.81 -9.73 14.34
CA GLN A 23 -9.03 -10.05 15.09
C GLN A 23 -8.99 -9.49 16.51
N LYS A 24 -10.16 -9.24 17.10
CA LYS A 24 -10.29 -8.61 18.43
C LYS A 24 -9.68 -9.42 19.57
N ASP A 25 -9.59 -10.74 19.40
CA ASP A 25 -8.94 -11.65 20.34
C ASP A 25 -7.41 -11.69 20.18
N GLY A 26 -6.86 -10.96 19.19
CA GLY A 26 -5.46 -10.91 18.84
C GLY A 26 -4.95 -12.15 18.12
N GLN A 27 -5.84 -13.06 17.69
CA GLN A 27 -5.46 -14.33 17.08
C GLN A 27 -5.85 -14.36 15.59
N GLY A 28 -4.87 -14.04 14.75
CA GLY A 28 -5.03 -14.09 13.30
C GLY A 28 -5.68 -12.83 12.72
N PHE A 29 -6.07 -12.95 11.46
CA PHE A 29 -6.54 -11.82 10.64
C PHE A 29 -7.92 -12.10 10.08
N GLU A 30 -8.68 -11.03 9.87
CA GLU A 30 -9.98 -11.04 9.23
C GLU A 30 -9.92 -10.17 7.96
N PRO A 31 -10.21 -10.73 6.78
CA PRO A 31 -10.35 -9.95 5.56
C PRO A 31 -11.67 -9.17 5.56
N ILE A 32 -11.64 -7.94 5.06
CA ILE A 32 -12.83 -7.06 5.00
C ILE A 32 -13.36 -7.07 3.57
N PHE A 33 -14.12 -8.11 3.22
CA PHE A 33 -14.55 -8.39 1.85
C PHE A 33 -15.47 -7.31 1.25
N GLU A 34 -16.23 -6.60 2.07
CA GLU A 34 -17.08 -5.50 1.61
C GLU A 34 -16.25 -4.41 0.93
N VAL A 35 -15.08 -4.08 1.51
CA VAL A 35 -14.16 -3.08 0.96
C VAL A 35 -13.59 -3.53 -0.38
N PHE A 36 -13.27 -4.82 -0.54
CA PHE A 36 -12.82 -5.35 -1.84
C PHE A 36 -13.88 -5.15 -2.92
N GLY A 37 -15.13 -5.50 -2.65
CA GLY A 37 -16.23 -5.30 -3.59
C GLY A 37 -16.38 -3.82 -3.98
N GLU A 38 -16.43 -2.93 -2.99
CA GLU A 38 -16.60 -1.49 -3.24
C GLU A 38 -15.47 -0.84 -4.07
N ILE A 39 -14.25 -1.34 -3.94
CA ILE A 39 -13.07 -0.82 -4.63
C ILE A 39 -12.94 -1.43 -6.03
N PHE A 40 -12.91 -2.76 -6.11
CA PHE A 40 -12.56 -3.46 -7.34
C PHE A 40 -13.73 -3.54 -8.32
N ASP A 41 -14.98 -3.46 -7.86
CA ASP A 41 -16.14 -3.46 -8.75
C ASP A 41 -16.18 -2.25 -9.68
N LYS A 42 -15.60 -1.13 -9.24
CA LYS A 42 -15.53 0.12 -10.02
C LYS A 42 -14.49 0.10 -11.13
N VAL A 43 -13.60 -0.89 -11.13
CA VAL A 43 -12.44 -0.97 -12.05
C VAL A 43 -12.36 -2.31 -12.80
N ARG A 44 -13.45 -3.09 -12.81
CA ARG A 44 -13.48 -4.43 -13.45
C ARG A 44 -13.07 -4.44 -14.93
N ASP A 45 -13.25 -3.32 -15.62
CA ASP A 45 -12.92 -3.17 -17.04
C ASP A 45 -11.46 -2.78 -17.30
N PHE A 46 -10.65 -2.57 -16.26
CA PHE A 46 -9.26 -2.13 -16.37
C PHE A 46 -8.30 -3.16 -15.77
N PRO A 47 -7.12 -3.36 -16.37
CA PRO A 47 -6.02 -4.01 -15.68
C PRO A 47 -5.74 -3.31 -14.35
N VAL A 48 -5.51 -4.10 -13.30
CA VAL A 48 -5.23 -3.62 -11.95
C VAL A 48 -3.75 -3.84 -11.64
N ALA A 49 -3.10 -2.82 -11.13
CA ALA A 49 -1.77 -2.91 -10.55
C ALA A 49 -1.82 -2.48 -9.08
N ILE A 50 -1.15 -3.23 -8.21
CA ILE A 50 -1.07 -2.93 -6.78
C ILE A 50 0.40 -2.77 -6.42
N ILE A 51 0.75 -1.57 -5.95
CA ILE A 51 2.08 -1.25 -5.43
C ILE A 51 2.01 -1.38 -3.90
N SER A 52 2.64 -2.42 -3.39
CA SER A 52 2.70 -2.72 -1.96
C SER A 52 4.01 -2.24 -1.35
N ILE A 53 3.97 -1.83 -0.08
CA ILE A 53 5.18 -1.69 0.74
C ILE A 53 5.11 -2.58 1.97
N ALA A 54 6.20 -3.29 2.23
CA ALA A 54 6.38 -4.12 3.40
C ALA A 54 7.78 -3.95 3.97
N GLY A 55 7.93 -4.14 5.27
CA GLY A 55 9.21 -4.09 5.98
C GLY A 55 9.01 -3.76 7.46
N PRO A 56 10.10 -3.66 8.23
CA PRO A 56 10.05 -3.41 9.66
C PRO A 56 9.24 -2.17 10.06
N PHE A 57 8.70 -2.20 11.28
CA PHE A 57 7.94 -1.10 11.85
C PHE A 57 8.81 0.16 12.03
N ARG A 58 8.20 1.34 11.89
CA ARG A 58 8.85 2.67 12.04
C ARG A 58 10.03 2.93 11.10
N LYS A 59 10.06 2.31 9.93
CA LYS A 59 11.09 2.55 8.91
C LYS A 59 10.64 3.46 7.75
N GLY A 60 9.60 4.27 7.97
CA GLY A 60 9.16 5.27 6.98
C GLY A 60 8.29 4.75 5.83
N LYS A 61 7.71 3.54 5.94
CA LYS A 61 6.87 2.94 4.88
C LYS A 61 5.73 3.85 4.41
N SER A 62 4.86 4.25 5.33
CA SER A 62 3.71 5.11 5.04
C SER A 62 4.15 6.49 4.53
N PHE A 63 5.30 6.99 4.98
CA PHE A 63 5.89 8.23 4.45
C PHE A 63 6.29 8.08 2.97
N LEU A 64 6.99 7.00 2.62
CA LEU A 64 7.35 6.71 1.23
C LEU A 64 6.11 6.52 0.35
N LEU A 65 5.10 5.81 0.84
CA LEU A 65 3.84 5.66 0.10
C LEU A 65 3.08 6.99 -0.07
N ASN A 66 3.06 7.85 0.95
CA ASN A 66 2.46 9.18 0.84
C ASN A 66 3.20 10.07 -0.16
N LEU A 67 4.53 9.93 -0.26
CA LEU A 67 5.33 10.62 -1.28
C LEU A 67 4.98 10.11 -2.69
N LEU A 68 4.85 8.79 -2.86
CA LEU A 68 4.43 8.18 -4.12
C LEU A 68 2.99 8.58 -4.49
N ALA A 69 2.07 8.58 -3.52
CA ALA A 69 0.70 9.04 -3.71
C ALA A 69 0.67 10.49 -4.20
N HIS A 70 1.48 11.37 -3.58
CA HIS A 70 1.58 12.76 -4.02
C HIS A 70 2.11 12.87 -5.45
N TYR A 71 3.15 12.12 -5.82
CA TYR A 71 3.65 12.06 -7.20
C TYR A 71 2.58 11.61 -8.21
N LEU A 72 1.76 10.62 -7.85
CA LEU A 72 0.65 10.14 -8.69
C LEU A 72 -0.48 11.17 -8.80
N MET A 73 -0.82 11.87 -7.70
CA MET A 73 -1.81 12.96 -7.68
C MET A 73 -1.38 14.14 -8.56
N GLU A 74 -0.09 14.45 -8.58
CA GLU A 74 0.53 15.46 -9.45
C GLU A 74 0.75 14.98 -10.89
N ASN A 75 0.04 13.92 -11.31
CA ASN A 75 0.09 13.33 -12.64
C ASN A 75 1.51 13.04 -13.12
N GLN A 76 2.37 12.54 -12.23
CA GLN A 76 3.77 12.22 -12.50
C GLN A 76 4.61 13.39 -13.02
N SER A 77 4.19 14.64 -12.76
CA SER A 77 4.88 15.85 -13.20
C SER A 77 6.34 15.86 -12.79
N SER A 78 7.27 16.27 -13.66
CA SER A 78 8.71 16.38 -13.33
C SER A 78 9.04 17.46 -12.29
N THR A 79 8.07 18.32 -11.96
CA THR A 79 8.20 19.40 -10.97
C THR A 79 7.41 19.14 -9.70
N TRP A 80 6.84 17.94 -9.53
CA TRP A 80 6.01 17.56 -8.37
C TRP A 80 6.68 17.86 -7.01
N PHE A 81 8.02 17.81 -6.96
CA PHE A 81 8.81 18.04 -5.74
C PHE A 81 9.33 19.48 -5.59
N LYS A 82 9.13 20.37 -6.58
CA LYS A 82 9.78 21.70 -6.64
C LYS A 82 9.02 22.81 -5.90
N MET A 83 7.84 22.53 -5.35
CA MET A 83 7.10 23.51 -4.56
C MET A 83 7.43 23.30 -3.08
N GLY A 84 8.15 24.24 -2.48
CA GLY A 84 8.61 24.21 -1.08
C GLY A 84 7.50 24.18 -0.01
N ASP A 85 6.24 23.99 -0.40
CA ASP A 85 5.05 23.90 0.46
C ASP A 85 4.36 22.52 0.41
N THR A 86 4.92 21.53 -0.31
CA THR A 86 4.30 20.20 -0.44
C THR A 86 4.35 19.45 0.87
N HIS A 87 3.30 19.61 1.67
CA HIS A 87 2.93 18.64 2.68
C HIS A 87 2.60 17.34 1.93
N PRO A 88 3.30 16.22 2.18
CA PRO A 88 3.00 14.95 1.51
C PRO A 88 1.52 14.62 1.68
N ALA A 89 0.90 14.06 0.63
CA ALA A 89 -0.48 13.62 0.69
C ALA A 89 -0.70 12.76 1.95
N ARG A 90 -1.73 13.04 2.76
CA ARG A 90 -1.97 12.32 4.02
C ARG A 90 -2.91 11.13 3.80
N VAL A 91 -2.61 10.32 2.78
CA VAL A 91 -3.44 9.17 2.38
C VAL A 91 -3.33 8.05 3.41
N PHE A 92 -2.11 7.73 3.82
CA PHE A 92 -1.80 6.75 4.86
C PHE A 92 -1.45 7.47 6.17
N GLU A 93 -2.07 7.08 7.27
CA GLU A 93 -1.73 7.64 8.57
C GLU A 93 -0.29 7.28 8.94
N TRP A 94 0.51 8.30 9.24
CA TRP A 94 1.84 8.13 9.84
C TRP A 94 1.92 9.03 11.07
N LYS A 95 1.96 8.45 12.27
CA LYS A 95 2.19 9.18 13.52
C LYS A 95 3.54 8.79 14.09
N GLY A 96 4.33 9.78 14.54
CA GLY A 96 5.61 9.58 15.23
C GLY A 96 5.48 9.09 16.68
N GLY A 97 4.38 8.37 17.01
CA GLY A 97 4.02 7.98 18.37
C GLY A 97 4.32 6.52 18.72
N VAL A 98 4.32 6.22 20.03
CA VAL A 98 4.57 4.87 20.55
C VAL A 98 3.39 3.93 20.33
N GLU A 99 2.17 4.45 20.35
CA GLU A 99 0.93 3.67 20.25
C GLU A 99 0.45 3.50 18.82
N ARG A 100 0.09 2.25 18.49
CA ARG A 100 -0.54 1.87 17.23
C ARG A 100 -2.05 1.86 17.41
N ASN A 101 -2.76 2.20 16.35
CA ASN A 101 -4.21 1.97 16.28
C ASN A 101 -4.59 0.65 15.57
N THR A 102 -3.77 0.10 14.66
CA THR A 102 -4.12 -1.13 13.88
C THR A 102 -2.89 -1.95 13.41
N VAL A 103 -3.06 -3.27 13.21
CA VAL A 103 -2.11 -4.21 12.57
C VAL A 103 -2.85 -4.91 11.44
N GLY A 104 -2.34 -4.86 10.22
CA GLY A 104 -3.08 -5.32 9.05
C GLY A 104 -2.59 -4.75 7.72
N ILE A 105 -3.46 -4.78 6.72
CA ILE A 105 -3.20 -4.27 5.36
C ILE A 105 -4.23 -3.21 5.01
N HIS A 106 -3.74 -2.06 4.54
CA HIS A 106 -4.58 -0.96 4.08
C HIS A 106 -4.30 -0.69 2.60
N ILE A 107 -5.33 -0.32 1.85
CA ILE A 107 -5.25 0.02 0.43
C ILE A 107 -5.93 1.37 0.18
N THR A 108 -5.58 2.05 -0.92
CA THR A 108 -6.32 3.25 -1.32
C THR A 108 -7.76 2.90 -1.75
N ASN A 109 -8.73 3.66 -1.25
CA ASN A 109 -10.16 3.46 -1.56
C ASN A 109 -10.54 3.76 -3.03
N LYS A 110 -9.64 4.39 -3.78
CA LYS A 110 -9.78 4.72 -5.19
C LYS A 110 -8.45 4.43 -5.91
N PRO A 111 -8.51 4.06 -7.20
CA PRO A 111 -7.31 3.90 -8.01
C PRO A 111 -6.74 5.26 -8.45
N PHE A 112 -5.45 5.28 -8.73
CA PHE A 112 -4.82 6.24 -9.63
C PHE A 112 -4.93 5.69 -11.04
N MET A 113 -5.68 6.36 -11.91
CA MET A 113 -5.85 5.94 -13.30
C MET A 113 -4.65 6.41 -14.11
N LEU A 114 -3.81 5.46 -14.55
CA LEU A 114 -2.62 5.75 -15.36
C LEU A 114 -2.83 5.31 -16.80
N GLU A 115 -2.15 5.98 -17.72
CA GLU A 115 -2.10 5.59 -19.13
C GLU A 115 -0.68 5.12 -19.46
N THR A 116 -0.61 3.92 -20.02
CA THR A 116 0.63 3.29 -20.47
C THR A 116 1.08 3.87 -21.82
N SER A 117 2.32 3.62 -22.23
CA SER A 117 2.84 4.11 -23.51
C SER A 117 2.10 3.56 -24.74
N ASP A 118 1.36 2.46 -24.59
CA ASP A 118 0.46 1.89 -25.59
C ASP A 118 -1.00 2.36 -25.45
N ASN A 119 -1.25 3.47 -24.74
CA ASN A 119 -2.56 4.09 -24.52
C ASN A 119 -3.59 3.19 -23.79
N LYS A 120 -3.12 2.19 -23.03
CA LYS A 120 -4.01 1.40 -22.17
C LYS A 120 -4.12 2.04 -20.79
N LYS A 121 -5.35 2.14 -20.30
CA LYS A 121 -5.62 2.61 -18.94
C LYS A 121 -5.43 1.49 -17.93
N VAL A 122 -4.73 1.77 -16.84
CA VAL A 122 -4.46 0.84 -15.73
C VAL A 122 -4.92 1.48 -14.44
N ALA A 123 -5.65 0.72 -13.61
CA ALA A 123 -6.05 1.13 -12.28
C ALA A 123 -4.94 0.77 -11.28
N VAL A 124 -4.23 1.78 -10.77
CA VAL A 124 -3.13 1.59 -9.82
C VAL A 124 -3.59 1.86 -8.39
N PHE A 125 -3.36 0.91 -7.50
CA PHE A 125 -3.60 1.07 -6.06
C PHE A 125 -2.29 1.07 -5.28
N LEU A 126 -2.28 1.79 -4.16
CA LEU A 126 -1.21 1.74 -3.19
C LEU A 126 -1.65 0.94 -1.97
N MET A 127 -0.77 0.07 -1.47
CA MET A 127 -1.06 -0.82 -0.36
C MET A 127 0.03 -0.73 0.72
N ASP A 128 -0.35 -0.36 1.94
CA ASP A 128 0.54 -0.29 3.10
C ASP A 128 0.32 -1.48 4.02
N THR A 129 1.42 -2.01 4.54
CA THR A 129 1.39 -3.05 5.57
C THR A 129 1.65 -2.40 6.93
N GLN A 130 0.58 -2.26 7.69
CA GLN A 130 0.67 -1.69 9.02
C GLN A 130 1.05 -2.80 10.00
N GLY A 131 2.08 -2.52 10.78
CA GLY A 131 2.29 -3.27 11.99
C GLY A 131 3.30 -4.42 11.94
N MET A 132 3.91 -4.68 10.79
CA MET A 132 4.89 -5.75 10.67
C MET A 132 6.13 -5.50 11.54
N PHE A 133 6.59 -6.52 12.29
CA PHE A 133 7.78 -6.53 13.15
C PHE A 133 7.79 -5.53 14.33
N ASP A 134 6.73 -5.45 15.12
CA ASP A 134 6.85 -4.90 16.49
C ASP A 134 6.91 -5.98 17.57
N THR A 135 7.00 -5.53 18.82
CA THR A 135 7.03 -6.35 20.02
C THR A 135 5.71 -7.07 20.34
N LYS A 136 4.61 -6.73 19.65
CA LYS A 136 3.27 -7.30 19.90
C LYS A 136 2.81 -8.29 18.83
N THR A 137 3.43 -8.27 17.65
CA THR A 137 3.06 -9.10 16.49
C THR A 137 3.94 -10.35 16.44
N THR A 138 3.35 -11.54 16.29
CA THR A 138 4.15 -12.77 16.22
C THR A 138 4.88 -12.87 14.87
N ALA A 139 5.92 -13.71 14.80
CA ALA A 139 6.59 -14.00 13.53
C ALA A 139 5.63 -14.59 12.47
N LYS A 140 4.64 -15.38 12.91
CA LYS A 140 3.60 -15.94 12.04
C LYS A 140 2.69 -14.86 11.47
N ASP A 141 2.32 -13.87 12.29
CA ASP A 141 1.47 -12.77 11.86
C ASP A 141 2.19 -11.88 10.84
N CYS A 142 3.46 -11.57 11.11
CA CYS A 142 4.30 -10.83 10.16
C CYS A 142 4.42 -11.57 8.82
N SER A 143 4.67 -12.88 8.88
CA SER A 143 4.77 -13.73 7.68
C SER A 143 3.46 -13.76 6.89
N THR A 144 2.31 -13.77 7.59
CA THR A 144 0.99 -13.77 6.96
C THR A 144 0.72 -12.45 6.23
N ILE A 145 0.95 -11.31 6.89
CA ILE A 145 0.82 -9.98 6.27
C ILE A 145 1.73 -9.87 5.05
N PHE A 146 3.00 -10.26 5.19
CA PHE A 146 3.98 -10.18 4.11
C PHE A 146 3.60 -11.07 2.91
N ALA A 147 3.19 -12.31 3.18
CA ALA A 147 2.77 -13.24 2.13
C ALA A 147 1.53 -12.71 1.40
N LEU A 148 0.50 -12.27 2.13
CA LEU A 148 -0.72 -11.72 1.53
C LEU A 148 -0.43 -10.44 0.74
N SER A 149 0.37 -9.51 1.28
CA SER A 149 0.73 -8.27 0.57
C SER A 149 1.50 -8.56 -0.71
N THR A 150 2.36 -9.57 -0.69
CA THR A 150 3.14 -9.98 -1.86
C THR A 150 2.26 -10.66 -2.90
N LEU A 151 1.39 -11.60 -2.51
CA LEU A 151 0.47 -12.30 -3.42
C LEU A 151 -0.54 -11.37 -4.10
N LEU A 152 -1.00 -10.34 -3.38
CA LEU A 152 -1.93 -9.34 -3.92
C LEU A 152 -1.23 -8.29 -4.81
N SER A 153 0.08 -8.11 -4.67
CA SER A 153 0.78 -7.01 -5.35
C SER A 153 1.40 -7.40 -6.68
N SER A 154 1.35 -6.48 -7.64
CA SER A 154 2.14 -6.57 -8.87
C SER A 154 3.57 -6.06 -8.67
N VAL A 155 3.75 -5.17 -7.68
CA VAL A 155 5.05 -4.63 -7.26
C VAL A 155 5.10 -4.63 -5.75
N GLN A 156 6.09 -5.33 -5.17
CA GLN A 156 6.35 -5.34 -3.74
C GLN A 156 7.62 -4.55 -3.43
N ILE A 157 7.47 -3.42 -2.75
CA ILE A 157 8.58 -2.65 -2.18
C ILE A 157 8.91 -3.28 -0.83
N TYR A 158 10.14 -3.78 -0.67
CA TYR A 158 10.64 -4.27 0.61
C TYR A 158 11.55 -3.23 1.26
N ASN A 159 11.01 -2.51 2.24
CA ASN A 159 11.61 -1.36 2.90
C ASN A 159 12.40 -1.79 4.15
N LEU A 160 13.68 -2.09 3.94
CA LEU A 160 14.66 -2.39 4.98
C LEU A 160 15.47 -1.14 5.34
N THR A 161 16.11 -1.16 6.52
CA THR A 161 17.09 -0.14 6.90
C THR A 161 18.47 -0.74 7.01
N GLU A 162 19.46 0.06 6.62
CA GLU A 162 20.89 -0.28 6.69
C GLU A 162 21.26 -1.41 5.72
N GLN A 163 21.27 -2.65 6.20
CA GLN A 163 21.72 -3.81 5.44
C GLN A 163 20.61 -4.86 5.35
N ILE A 164 20.71 -5.69 4.32
CA ILE A 164 19.89 -6.89 4.15
C ILE A 164 20.54 -7.98 5.00
N HIS A 165 19.85 -8.42 6.06
CA HIS A 165 20.31 -9.50 6.92
C HIS A 165 19.71 -10.84 6.48
N GLU A 166 20.32 -11.94 6.91
CA GLU A 166 19.81 -13.29 6.62
C GLU A 166 18.37 -13.49 7.13
N ASN A 167 18.04 -12.91 8.29
CA ASN A 167 16.68 -12.92 8.84
C ASN A 167 15.66 -12.22 7.93
N ASP A 168 16.09 -11.20 7.18
CA ASP A 168 15.24 -10.50 6.21
C ASP A 168 14.95 -11.40 5.00
N LEU A 169 15.88 -12.29 4.64
CA LEU A 169 15.76 -13.26 3.55
C LEU A 169 14.94 -14.49 3.95
N GLN A 170 15.00 -14.91 5.22
CA GLN A 170 14.18 -16.03 5.72
C GLN A 170 12.67 -15.75 5.57
N GLN A 171 12.25 -14.48 5.61
CA GLN A 171 10.86 -14.12 5.30
C GLN A 171 10.46 -14.41 3.85
N PHE A 172 11.40 -14.33 2.91
CA PHE A 172 11.18 -14.76 1.52
C PHE A 172 11.20 -16.28 1.36
N GLU A 173 11.88 -17.03 2.25
CA GLU A 173 11.82 -18.50 2.21
C GLU A 173 10.39 -18.99 2.48
N ILE A 174 9.69 -18.32 3.40
CA ILE A 174 8.27 -18.58 3.66
C ILE A 174 7.43 -18.38 2.38
N PHE A 175 7.72 -17.33 1.59
CA PHE A 175 7.06 -17.09 0.30
C PHE A 175 7.21 -18.26 -0.68
N THR A 176 8.40 -18.88 -0.80
CA THR A 176 8.57 -20.05 -1.68
C THR A 176 7.77 -21.29 -1.25
N LYS A 177 7.42 -21.39 0.03
CA LYS A 177 6.65 -22.52 0.58
C LYS A 177 5.14 -22.34 0.40
N TYR A 178 4.63 -21.11 0.38
CA TYR A 178 3.21 -20.81 0.17
C TYR A 178 2.82 -20.60 -1.31
N ALA A 179 3.79 -20.33 -2.20
CA ALA A 179 3.56 -20.15 -3.64
C ALA A 179 3.66 -21.46 -4.46
N LYS A 180 3.73 -22.62 -3.80
CA LYS A 180 3.70 -23.95 -4.43
C LYS A 180 2.31 -24.55 -4.43
#